data_AF-A0A7J3IK53-F1
#
_entry.id   AF-A0A7J3IK53-F1
#
_cell.length_a   1.000
_cell.length_b   1.000
_cell.length_c   1.000
_cell.angle_alpha   90.00
_cell.angle_beta   90.00
_cell.angle_gamma   90.00
#
_symmetry.space_group_name_H-M   'P 1'
#
loop_
_entity.id
_entity.type
_entity.pdbx_description
1 polymer ?
#
loop_
_entity_poly.entity_id
_entity_poly.type
_entity_poly.pdbx_seq_one_letter_code
_entity_poly.pdbx_strand_id
1 'polypeptide(L)' 'MDLPSLKGVYVAVLLLGIVSLLGDVVYEGSRGLVPAYLAFLGASSFVVVFVGRLGEFLGYSLRL' A
#
# COMPACT_ATOMS: atom_id res chain seq x y z
N MET A 1 37.46 3.83 12.33
CA MET A 1 36.02 3.94 12.00
C MET A 1 35.98 4.47 10.58
N ASP A 2 35.96 3.58 9.59
CA ASP A 2 36.01 3.96 8.18
C ASP A 2 34.67 4.58 7.78
N LEU A 3 34.68 5.84 7.33
CA LEU A 3 33.46 6.48 6.84
C LEU A 3 33.00 5.78 5.55
N PRO A 4 31.70 5.48 5.42
CA PRO A 4 31.18 4.88 4.20
C PRO A 4 31.44 5.82 3.01
N SER A 5 31.81 5.24 1.86
CA SER A 5 32.01 6.03 0.64
C SER A 5 30.73 6.79 0.27
N LEU A 6 30.84 8.06 -0.11
CA LEU A 6 29.69 8.87 -0.57
C LEU A 6 28.88 8.14 -1.65
N LYS A 7 29.57 7.46 -2.56
CA LYS A 7 28.93 6.62 -3.59
C LYS A 7 28.05 5.52 -3.00
N GLY A 8 28.54 4.82 -1.96
CA GLY A 8 27.78 3.78 -1.28
C GLY A 8 26.53 4.32 -0.58
N VAL A 9 26.62 5.50 0.03
CA VAL A 9 25.47 6.17 0.68
C VAL A 9 24.39 6.52 -0.35
N TYR A 10 24.77 7.14 -1.47
CA TYR A 10 23.80 7.49 -2.53
C TYR A 10 23.15 6.25 -3.16
N VAL A 11 23.92 5.18 -3.37
CA VAL A 11 23.37 3.92 -3.89
C VAL A 11 22.38 3.30 -2.91
N ALA A 12 22.68 3.30 -1.60
CA ALA A 12 21.76 2.78 -0.59
C ALA A 12 20.43 3.57 -0.55
N VAL A 13 20.50 4.91 -0.61
CA VAL A 13 19.31 5.77 -0.67
C VAL A 13 18.51 5.51 -1.93
N LEU A 14 19.16 5.37 -3.08
CA LEU A 14 18.48 5.08 -4.35
C LEU A 14 17.77 3.72 -4.30
N LEU A 15 18.45 2.68 -3.79
CA LEU A 15 17.86 1.34 -3.67
C LEU A 15 16.67 1.34 -2.70
N LEU A 16 16.79 1.98 -1.53
CA LEU A 16 15.67 2.11 -0.61
C LEU A 16 14.53 2.94 -1.21
N GLY A 17 14.84 3.97 -1.98
CA GLY A 17 13.84 4.76 -2.71
C GLY A 17 13.07 3.90 -3.73
N ILE A 18 13.74 3.03 -4.47
CA ILE A 18 13.09 2.08 -5.38
C ILE A 18 12.20 1.11 -4.61
N VAL A 19 12.67 0.55 -3.49
CA VAL A 19 11.86 -0.35 -2.65
C VAL A 19 10.61 0.37 -2.12
N SER A 20 10.74 1.62 -1.67
CA SER A 20 9.60 2.44 -1.23
C SER A 20 8.60 2.67 -2.36
N LEU A 21 9.10 3.05 -3.55
CA LEU A 21 8.27 3.27 -4.73
C LEU A 21 7.50 2.01 -5.13
N LEU A 22 8.16 0.86 -5.12
CA LEU A 22 7.52 -0.43 -5.41
C LEU A 22 6.47 -0.77 -4.35
N GLY A 23 6.73 -0.44 -3.08
CA GLY A 23 5.75 -0.56 -2.00
C GLY A 23 4.48 0.24 -2.29
N ASP A 24 4.62 1.50 -2.71
CA ASP A 24 3.48 2.36 -3.06
C ASP A 24 2.69 1.82 -4.25
N VAL A 25 3.39 1.33 -5.29
CA VAL A 25 2.75 0.71 -6.46
C VAL A 25 1.92 -0.52 -6.06
N VAL A 26 2.45 -1.38 -5.19
CA VAL A 26 1.72 -2.56 -4.70
C VAL A 26 0.56 -2.15 -3.80
N TYR A 27 0.74 -1.16 -2.93
CA TYR A 27 -0.31 -0.70 -2.02
C TYR A 27 -1.49 -0.08 -2.77
N GLU A 28 -1.23 0.91 -3.63
CA GLU A 28 -2.28 1.56 -4.41
C GLU A 28 -2.88 0.62 -5.46
N GLY A 29 -2.05 -0.22 -6.09
CA GLY A 29 -2.51 -1.25 -7.02
C GLY A 29 -3.46 -2.25 -6.34
N SER A 30 -3.09 -2.76 -5.16
CA SER A 30 -3.94 -3.68 -4.40
C SER A 30 -5.23 -3.01 -3.95
N ARG A 31 -5.15 -1.77 -3.44
CA ARG A 31 -6.31 -1.00 -2.97
C ARG A 31 -7.34 -0.77 -4.09
N GLY A 32 -6.89 -0.50 -5.32
CA GLY A 32 -7.76 -0.34 -6.48
C GLY A 32 -8.36 -1.66 -6.99
N LEU A 33 -7.65 -2.78 -6.86
CA LEU A 33 -8.06 -4.07 -7.41
C LEU A 33 -9.11 -4.80 -6.53
N VAL A 34 -9.03 -4.66 -5.20
CA VAL A 34 -9.86 -5.41 -4.24
C VAL A 34 -11.37 -5.31 -4.52
N PRO A 35 -11.97 -4.11 -4.77
CA PRO A 35 -13.40 -4.01 -5.04
C PRO A 35 -13.82 -4.74 -6.33
N ALA A 36 -13.01 -4.65 -7.39
CA ALA A 36 -13.26 -5.31 -8.67
C ALA A 36 -13.14 -6.83 -8.54
N TYR A 37 -12.18 -7.31 -7.76
CA TYR A 37 -12.00 -8.73 -7.49
C TYR A 37 -13.16 -9.33 -6.67
N LEU A 38 -13.65 -8.61 -5.66
CA LEU A 38 -14.82 -9.03 -4.89
C LEU A 38 -16.09 -9.07 -5.75
N ALA A 39 -16.28 -8.08 -6.62
CA ALA A 39 -17.39 -8.09 -7.58
C ALA A 39 -17.29 -9.29 -8.55
N PHE A 40 -16.09 -9.62 -9.03
CA PHE A 40 -15.85 -10.81 -9.86
C PHE A 40 -16.22 -12.12 -9.14
N LEU A 41 -15.98 -12.21 -7.83
CA LEU A 41 -16.39 -13.34 -7.00
C LEU A 41 -17.90 -13.39 -6.68
N GLY A 42 -18.69 -12.44 -7.19
CA GLY A 42 -20.14 -12.38 -7.00
C GLY A 42 -20.60 -11.61 -5.77
N ALA A 43 -19.72 -10.82 -5.13
CA ALA A 43 -20.13 -9.91 -4.07
C ALA A 43 -21.04 -8.81 -4.63
N SER A 44 -22.16 -8.54 -3.94
CA SER A 44 -23.05 -7.44 -4.34
C SER A 44 -22.37 -6.09 -4.12
N SER A 45 -22.70 -5.10 -4.95
CA SER A 45 -22.15 -3.73 -4.83
C SER A 45 -22.41 -3.12 -3.46
N PHE A 46 -23.53 -3.47 -2.83
CA PHE A 46 -23.86 -3.05 -1.47
C PHE A 46 -22.83 -3.56 -0.45
N VAL A 47 -22.50 -4.86 -0.49
CA VAL A 47 -21.54 -5.47 0.44
C VAL A 47 -20.13 -4.91 0.23
N VAL A 48 -19.67 -4.79 -1.01
CA VAL A 48 -18.33 -4.27 -1.34
C VAL A 48 -18.15 -2.86 -0.81
N VAL A 49 -19.11 -1.98 -1.07
CA VAL A 49 -19.05 -0.58 -0.60
C VAL A 49 -19.17 -0.52 0.92
N PHE A 50 -20.16 -1.21 1.51
CA PHE A 50 -20.39 -1.15 2.95
C PHE A 50 -19.16 -1.62 3.74
N VAL A 51 -18.60 -2.79 3.40
CA VAL A 51 -17.44 -3.35 4.10
C VAL A 51 -16.19 -2.51 3.87
N GLY A 52 -15.96 -2.02 2.64
CA GLY A 52 -14.82 -1.14 2.34
C GLY A 52 -14.84 0.14 3.17
N ARG A 53 -15.99 0.83 3.22
CA ARG A 53 -16.16 2.08 3.99
C ARG A 53 -16.10 1.85 5.50
N LEU A 54 -16.70 0.76 5.97
CA LEU A 54 -16.68 0.39 7.39
C LEU A 54 -15.25 0.06 7.84
N GLY A 55 -14.49 -0.66 7.01
CA GLY A 55 -13.08 -0.95 7.26
C GLY A 55 -12.22 0.31 7.34
N GLU A 56 -12.41 1.27 6.43
CA GLU A 56 -11.76 2.59 6.51
C GLU A 56 -12.12 3.29 7.82
N PHE A 57 -13.40 3.37 8.17
CA PHE A 57 -13.87 4.02 9.39
C PHE A 57 -13.27 3.40 10.66
N LEU A 58 -13.30 2.08 10.78
CA LEU A 58 -12.72 1.36 11.92
C LEU A 58 -11.20 1.50 11.96
N GLY A 59 -10.53 1.40 10.81
CA GLY A 59 -9.09 1.59 10.70
C GLY A 59 -8.64 2.98 11.15
N TYR A 60 -9.37 4.03 10.78
CA TYR A 60 -9.12 5.38 11.29
C TYR A 60 -9.44 5.52 12.77
N SER A 61 -10.53 4.91 13.24
CA SER A 61 -10.96 4.99 14.65
C SER A 61 -9.99 4.30 15.61
N LEU A 62 -9.39 3.18 15.20
CA LEU A 62 -8.44 2.40 16.02
C LEU A 62 -7.01 2.95 15.96
N ARG A 63 -6.70 3.80 14.98
CA ARG A 63 -5.38 4.41 14.81
C ARG A 63 -5.24 5.73 15.59
N LEU A 64 -6.35 6.32 16.01
CA LEU A 64 -6.41 7.48 16.90
C LEU A 64 -6.25 7.04 18.36
#